data_AF-A0A6L4Y8E3-F1
#
_entry.id   AF-A0A6L4Y8E3-F1
#
_cell.length_a   1.000
_cell.length_b   1.000
_cell.length_c   1.000
_cell.angle_alpha   90.00
_cell.angle_beta   90.00
_cell.angle_gamma   90.00
#
_symmetry.space_group_name_H-M   'P 1'
#
loop_
_entity.id
_entity.type
_entity.pdbx_description
1 polymer ?
#
loop_
_entity_poly.entity_id
_entity_poly.type
_entity_poly.pdbx_seq_one_letter_code
_entity_poly.pdbx_strand_id
1 'polypeptide(L)'
;MAISGGAFNIEKQITLKKGESFDLNGYTLRYDALTNYPTANKHTVAAILTLFNGGHKVGVLAPEKSLYRGQDQLTTDVAIHTTLKEDLYVILAGYDKDGATFKVMINPLVVWLWIGGGVMAFGAAIAMLPDRRKRRETALAEADIQKEIEEEVSAIRMSRSPKWE
;
A
#
# COMPACT_ATOMS: atom_id res chain seq x y z
N MET A 1 9.20 29.39 -15.83
CA MET A 1 9.08 28.92 -14.43
C MET A 1 9.24 27.41 -14.43
N ALA A 2 10.42 26.91 -14.10
CA ALA A 2 10.63 25.49 -13.91
C ALA A 2 10.11 25.13 -12.51
N ILE A 3 9.07 24.30 -12.43
CA ILE A 3 8.66 23.69 -11.17
C ILE A 3 9.73 22.64 -10.86
N SER A 4 10.77 23.05 -10.13
CA SER A 4 11.77 22.12 -9.62
C SER A 4 11.11 21.32 -8.49
N GLY A 5 10.83 20.05 -8.75
CA GLY A 5 10.21 19.09 -7.81
C GLY A 5 11.14 18.74 -6.65
N GLY A 6 11.39 19.70 -5.77
CA GLY A 6 12.18 19.52 -4.56
C GLY A 6 11.38 18.86 -3.45
N ALA A 7 11.58 17.55 -3.30
CA ALA A 7 11.67 16.82 -2.03
C ALA A 7 10.56 17.03 -0.98
N PHE A 8 9.46 16.27 -1.10
CA PHE A 8 8.53 16.03 0.02
C PHE A 8 9.02 14.95 1.00
N ASN A 9 10.20 14.36 0.79
CA ASN A 9 10.80 13.42 1.74
C ASN A 9 11.57 14.21 2.79
N ILE A 10 11.02 14.25 4.00
CA ILE A 10 11.65 14.88 5.14
C ILE A 10 12.51 13.81 5.81
N GLU A 11 13.81 13.85 5.55
CA GLU A 11 14.79 13.01 6.24
C GLU A 11 15.57 13.86 7.23
N LYS A 12 15.73 13.37 8.46
CA LYS A 12 16.58 13.99 9.47
C LYS A 12 17.30 12.93 10.30
N GLN A 13 18.60 13.16 10.49
CA GLN A 13 19.42 12.36 11.39
C GLN A 13 19.68 13.15 12.67
N ILE A 14 19.47 12.52 13.82
CA ILE A 14 19.60 13.15 15.14
C ILE A 14 20.19 12.17 16.14
N THR A 15 21.02 12.67 17.06
CA THR A 15 21.50 11.89 18.20
C THR A 15 20.77 12.36 19.44
N LEU A 16 20.16 11.41 20.16
CA LEU A 16 19.38 11.65 21.37
C LEU A 16 19.99 10.92 22.56
N LYS A 17 20.00 11.58 23.71
CA LYS A 17 20.27 10.94 25.00
C LYS A 17 19.00 10.36 25.59
N LYS A 18 19.14 9.40 26.51
CA LYS A 18 17.99 8.79 27.18
C LYS A 18 17.15 9.87 27.88
N GLY A 19 15.86 9.90 27.59
CA GLY A 19 14.89 10.89 28.07
C GLY A 19 14.72 12.10 27.16
N GLU A 20 15.64 12.35 26.22
CA GLU A 20 15.50 13.44 25.26
C GLU A 20 14.45 13.12 24.20
N SER A 21 13.85 14.20 23.68
CA SER A 21 12.83 14.13 22.65
C SER A 21 13.22 14.98 21.44
N PHE A 22 12.73 14.58 20.28
CA PHE A 22 12.93 15.29 19.03
C PHE A 22 11.59 15.46 18.30
N ASP A 23 11.33 16.69 17.83
CA ASP A 23 10.13 17.03 17.08
C ASP A 23 10.41 17.13 15.59
N LEU A 24 9.55 16.47 14.80
CA LEU A 24 9.56 16.52 13.35
C LEU A 24 8.14 16.44 12.81
N ASN A 25 7.71 17.48 12.07
CA ASN A 25 6.42 17.53 11.39
C ASN A 25 5.20 17.22 12.29
N GLY A 26 5.23 17.66 13.55
CA GLY A 26 4.16 17.41 14.53
C GLY A 26 4.26 16.06 15.27
N TYR A 27 5.20 15.19 14.90
CA TYR A 27 5.57 14.02 15.68
C TYR A 27 6.67 14.35 16.67
N THR A 28 6.51 13.88 17.91
CA THR A 28 7.55 13.91 18.92
C THR A 28 8.04 12.49 19.16
N LEU A 29 9.33 12.25 18.95
CA LEU A 29 9.98 10.99 19.26
C LEU A 29 10.80 11.18 20.54
N ARG A 30 10.45 10.44 21.59
CA ARG A 30 11.23 10.41 22.84
C ARG A 30 12.04 9.13 22.93
N TYR A 31 13.33 9.25 23.19
CA TYR A 31 14.19 8.10 23.42
C TYR A 31 14.10 7.61 24.85
N ASP A 32 13.49 6.44 25.06
CA ASP A 32 13.21 5.92 26.40
C ASP A 32 14.31 4.97 26.92
N ALA A 33 14.81 4.06 26.10
CA ALA A 33 15.81 3.08 26.52
C ALA A 33 16.53 2.39 25.35
N LEU A 34 17.72 1.86 25.61
CA LEU A 34 18.38 0.87 24.76
C LEU A 34 18.26 -0.49 25.44
N THR A 35 17.90 -1.52 24.69
CA THR A 35 17.87 -2.89 25.16
C THR A 35 18.68 -3.79 24.23
N ASN A 36 19.38 -4.76 24.81
CA ASN A 36 20.11 -5.77 24.08
C ASN A 36 19.58 -7.15 24.45
N TYR A 37 19.27 -7.96 23.45
CA TYR A 37 18.89 -9.36 23.67
C TYR A 37 19.69 -10.25 22.72
N PRO A 38 20.74 -10.90 23.24
CA PRO A 38 21.47 -11.91 22.47
C PRO A 38 20.60 -13.16 22.30
N THR A 39 20.52 -13.65 21.08
CA THR A 39 19.97 -14.97 20.73
C THR A 39 21.12 -15.91 20.37
N ALA A 40 20.87 -17.22 20.28
CA ALA A 40 21.88 -18.21 19.87
C ALA A 40 22.65 -17.82 18.60
N ASN A 41 21.96 -17.21 17.62
CA ASN A 41 22.51 -16.95 16.28
C ASN A 41 22.75 -15.46 15.98
N LYS A 42 22.28 -14.53 16.82
CA LYS A 42 22.40 -13.09 16.57
C LYS A 42 22.52 -12.29 17.86
N HIS A 43 23.25 -11.20 17.81
CA HIS A 43 23.27 -10.17 18.84
C HIS A 43 22.44 -8.98 18.35
N THR A 44 21.31 -8.72 19.00
CA THR A 44 20.39 -7.64 18.62
C THR A 44 20.38 -6.54 19.67
N VAL A 45 20.43 -5.30 19.20
CA VAL A 45 20.25 -4.09 19.99
C VAL A 45 19.05 -3.33 19.46
N ALA A 46 18.07 -3.07 20.33
CA ALA A 46 16.86 -2.32 20.01
C ALA A 46 16.80 -1.03 20.82
N ALA A 47 16.39 0.06 20.18
CA ALA A 47 16.16 1.34 20.85
C ALA A 47 14.66 1.54 21.02
N ILE A 48 14.20 1.74 22.25
CA ILE A 48 12.80 1.98 22.58
C ILE A 48 12.53 3.48 22.48
N LEU A 49 11.61 3.84 21.59
CA LEU A 49 11.17 5.21 21.33
C LEU A 49 9.67 5.32 21.58
N THR A 50 9.22 6.27 22.38
CA THR A 50 7.80 6.61 22.44
C THR A 50 7.48 7.65 21.37
N LEU A 51 6.47 7.38 20.56
CA LEU A 51 5.96 8.28 19.54
C LEU A 51 4.73 9.03 20.06
N PHE A 52 4.78 10.36 19.95
CA PHE A 52 3.65 11.24 20.18
C PHE A 52 3.27 11.96 18.88
N ASN A 53 1.98 12.28 18.73
CA ASN A 53 1.46 13.12 17.65
C ASN A 53 0.50 14.14 18.29
N GLY A 54 0.76 15.43 18.08
CA GLY A 54 -0.05 16.50 18.67
C GLY A 54 -0.11 16.44 20.21
N GLY A 55 0.97 16.00 20.86
CA GLY A 55 1.06 15.87 22.32
C GLY A 55 0.45 14.59 22.91
N HIS A 56 -0.22 13.76 22.10
CA HIS A 56 -0.78 12.48 22.55
C HIS A 56 0.12 11.31 22.18
N LYS A 57 0.29 10.35 23.09
CA LYS A 57 1.05 9.12 22.80
C LYS A 57 0.27 8.29 21.78
N VAL A 58 0.90 8.00 20.64
CA VAL A 58 0.31 7.19 19.56
C VAL A 58 0.86 5.77 19.58
N GLY A 59 2.12 5.59 19.98
CA GLY A 59 2.72 4.26 19.97
C GLY A 59 4.13 4.21 20.55
N VAL A 60 4.75 3.04 20.41
CA VAL A 60 6.15 2.79 20.73
C VAL A 60 6.80 2.21 19.48
N LEU A 61 7.95 2.74 19.12
CA LEU A 61 8.79 2.30 18.01
C LEU A 61 10.04 1.65 18.58
N ALA A 62 10.43 0.51 18.03
CA ALA A 62 11.58 -0.24 18.46
C ALA A 62 12.49 -0.56 17.26
N PRO A 63 13.20 0.44 16.67
CA PRO A 63 14.18 0.14 15.64
C PRO A 63 15.32 -0.70 16.19
N GLU A 64 15.80 -1.66 15.40
CA GLU A 64 16.75 -2.67 15.85
C GLU A 64 17.98 -2.75 14.94
N LYS A 65 19.10 -3.18 15.51
CA LYS A 65 20.31 -3.53 14.77
C LYS A 65 20.78 -4.90 15.24
N SER A 66 20.91 -5.82 14.30
CA SER A 66 21.25 -7.23 14.55
C SER A 66 22.55 -7.61 13.86
N LEU A 67 23.48 -8.21 14.60
CA LEU A 67 24.70 -8.81 14.08
C LEU A 67 24.59 -10.33 14.17
N TYR A 68 24.76 -11.03 13.05
CA TYR A 68 24.69 -12.49 13.02
C TYR A 68 26.02 -13.14 13.41
N ARG A 69 25.98 -14.24 14.16
CA ARG A 69 27.20 -14.98 14.52
C ARG A 69 27.67 -15.82 13.34
N GLY A 70 28.96 -15.73 13.01
CA GLY A 70 29.58 -16.46 11.90
C GLY A 70 29.45 -15.79 10.53
N GLN A 71 28.79 -14.63 10.46
CA GLN A 71 28.75 -13.76 9.29
C GLN A 71 29.01 -12.33 9.76
N ASP A 72 29.90 -11.61 9.07
CA ASP A 72 30.17 -10.20 9.39
C ASP A 72 29.07 -9.28 8.81
N GLN A 73 27.82 -9.73 8.89
CA GLN A 73 26.66 -9.08 8.30
C GLN A 73 25.82 -8.40 9.38
N LEU A 74 25.81 -7.09 9.33
CA LEU A 74 24.99 -6.23 10.19
C LEU A 74 23.68 -5.90 9.47
N THR A 75 22.56 -6.26 10.07
CA THR A 75 21.21 -5.97 9.57
C THR A 75 20.56 -4.91 10.45
N THR A 76 19.81 -3.99 9.86
CA THR A 76 19.04 -2.97 10.59
C THR A 76 17.56 -3.18 10.31
N ASP A 77 16.77 -3.34 11.36
CA ASP A 77 15.31 -3.39 11.28
C ASP A 77 14.74 -2.00 11.56
N VAL A 78 13.80 -1.58 10.72
CA VAL A 78 13.28 -0.22 10.69
C VAL A 78 11.93 -0.22 11.39
N ALA A 79 11.75 0.67 12.35
CA ALA A 79 10.44 0.86 12.95
C ALA A 79 9.61 1.80 12.06
N ILE A 80 8.40 1.37 11.72
CA ILE A 80 7.51 2.10 10.82
C ILE A 80 6.20 2.40 11.53
N HIS A 81 5.74 3.64 11.44
CA HIS A 81 4.40 4.05 11.82
C HIS A 81 3.67 4.60 10.60
N THR A 82 2.66 3.86 10.14
CA THR A 82 1.85 4.22 8.96
C THR A 82 0.58 4.92 9.37
N THR A 83 0.29 6.04 8.70
CA THR A 83 -0.99 6.75 8.78
C THR A 83 -1.60 6.90 7.39
N LEU A 84 -2.84 7.40 7.29
CA LEU A 84 -3.49 7.64 6.00
C LEU A 84 -2.82 8.75 5.17
N LYS A 85 -2.04 9.63 5.82
CA LYS A 85 -1.40 10.78 5.18
C LYS A 85 0.07 10.48 4.84
N GLU A 86 0.78 9.82 5.74
CA GLU A 86 2.21 9.61 5.65
C GLU A 86 2.70 8.42 6.47
N ASP A 87 3.89 7.93 6.12
CA ASP A 87 4.61 6.88 6.81
C ASP A 87 5.86 7.46 7.49
N LEU A 88 5.98 7.25 8.80
CA LEU A 88 7.14 7.62 9.60
C LEU A 88 8.06 6.41 9.76
N TYR A 89 9.26 6.51 9.22
CA TYR A 89 10.32 5.50 9.35
C TYR A 89 11.35 5.98 10.34
N VAL A 90 11.75 5.10 11.24
CA VAL A 90 12.83 5.36 12.20
C VAL A 90 13.85 4.24 12.16
N ILE A 91 15.10 4.62 11.96
CA ILE A 91 16.24 3.71 11.81
C ILE A 91 17.24 4.00 12.92
N LEU A 92 17.71 2.95 13.60
CA LEU A 92 18.84 3.06 14.52
C LEU A 92 20.15 3.06 13.73
N ALA A 93 20.67 4.25 13.44
CA ALA A 93 21.90 4.41 12.65
C ALA A 93 23.13 3.99 13.46
N GLY A 94 23.18 4.38 14.73
CA GLY A 94 24.27 4.04 15.65
C GLY A 94 23.85 4.25 17.11
N TYR A 95 24.64 3.71 18.03
CA TYR A 95 24.45 3.90 19.46
C TYR A 95 25.81 3.88 20.15
N ASP A 96 25.92 4.62 21.25
CA ASP A 96 27.08 4.66 22.12
C ASP A 96 26.61 4.77 23.59
N LYS A 97 27.54 4.85 24.53
CA LYS A 97 27.24 4.99 25.97
C LYS A 97 26.44 6.25 26.30
N ASP A 98 26.66 7.32 25.55
CA ASP A 98 26.07 8.64 25.84
C ASP A 98 24.72 8.88 25.14
N GLY A 99 24.35 8.06 24.14
CA GLY A 99 23.14 8.27 23.37
C GLY A 99 23.00 7.36 22.14
N ALA A 100 21.92 7.54 21.39
CA ALA A 100 21.62 6.81 20.18
C ALA A 100 21.33 7.76 19.01
N THR A 101 21.86 7.43 17.84
CA THR A 101 21.67 8.18 16.59
C THR A 101 20.56 7.53 15.78
N PHE A 102 19.53 8.32 15.50
CA PHE A 102 18.35 7.91 14.76
C PHE A 102 18.31 8.64 13.42
N LYS A 103 17.97 7.91 12.35
CA LYS A 103 17.59 8.48 11.07
C LYS A 103 16.08 8.35 10.94
N VAL A 104 15.40 9.49 10.86
CA VAL A 104 13.94 9.60 10.79
C VAL A 104 13.57 10.08 9.41
N MET A 105 12.63 9.41 8.76
CA MET A 105 12.15 9.74 7.41
C MET A 105 10.62 9.77 7.40
N ILE A 106 10.04 10.80 6.81
CA ILE A 106 8.60 10.90 6.60
C ILE A 106 8.34 10.82 5.10
N ASN A 107 7.62 9.78 4.70
CA ASN A 107 7.24 9.53 3.32
C ASN A 107 5.72 9.76 3.18
N PRO A 108 5.29 10.90 2.65
CA PRO A 108 3.86 11.17 2.46
C PRO A 108 3.29 10.34 1.29
N LEU A 109 1.99 10.05 1.36
CA LEU A 109 1.16 9.51 0.26
C LEU A 109 1.41 8.08 -0.21
N VAL A 110 2.19 7.26 0.50
CA VAL A 110 2.44 5.85 0.12
C VAL A 110 1.14 5.04 0.05
N VAL A 111 0.24 5.20 1.03
CA VAL A 111 -1.08 4.53 1.05
C VAL A 111 -1.93 4.86 -0.19
N TRP A 112 -1.80 6.07 -0.75
CA TRP A 112 -2.56 6.48 -1.93
C TRP A 112 -2.15 5.75 -3.21
N LEU A 113 -0.91 5.26 -3.29
CA LEU A 113 -0.48 4.40 -4.39
C LEU A 113 -1.24 3.07 -4.37
N TRP A 114 -1.41 2.48 -3.18
CA TRP A 114 -2.20 1.27 -3.00
C TRP A 114 -3.68 1.49 -3.28
N ILE A 115 -4.23 2.62 -2.85
CA ILE A 115 -5.61 3.01 -3.19
C ILE A 115 -5.77 3.15 -4.72
N GLY A 116 -4.85 3.83 -5.38
CA GLY A 116 -4.87 3.98 -6.85
C GLY A 116 -4.79 2.64 -7.58
N GLY A 117 -3.90 1.74 -7.14
CA GLY A 117 -3.81 0.38 -7.66
C GLY A 117 -5.11 -0.42 -7.44
N GLY A 118 -5.71 -0.30 -6.25
CA GLY A 118 -7.00 -0.91 -5.93
C GLY A 118 -8.13 -0.39 -6.81
N VAL A 119 -8.19 0.93 -7.06
CA VAL A 119 -9.18 1.56 -7.94
C VAL A 119 -9.01 1.09 -9.38
N MET A 120 -7.78 0.98 -9.88
CA MET A 120 -7.54 0.46 -11.23
C MET A 120 -7.92 -1.02 -11.34
N ALA A 121 -7.53 -1.85 -10.38
CA ALA A 121 -7.91 -3.26 -10.36
C ALA A 121 -9.43 -3.44 -10.31
N PHE A 122 -10.12 -2.63 -9.50
CA PHE A 122 -11.57 -2.63 -9.41
C PHE A 122 -12.24 -2.15 -10.71
N GLY A 123 -11.73 -1.06 -11.31
CA GLY A 123 -12.20 -0.57 -12.60
C GLY A 123 -12.01 -1.59 -13.73
N ALA A 124 -10.86 -2.28 -13.75
CA ALA A 124 -10.59 -3.37 -14.69
C ALA A 124 -11.51 -4.56 -14.46
N ALA A 125 -11.78 -4.93 -13.20
CA ALA A 125 -12.72 -5.99 -12.86
C ALA A 125 -14.14 -5.65 -13.34
N ILE A 126 -14.59 -4.40 -13.17
CA ILE A 126 -15.88 -3.93 -13.72
C ILE A 126 -15.86 -3.97 -15.25
N ALA A 127 -14.79 -3.52 -15.89
CA ALA A 127 -14.68 -3.50 -17.35
C ALA A 127 -14.66 -4.92 -17.97
N MET A 128 -14.16 -5.92 -17.23
CA MET A 128 -14.20 -7.32 -17.64
C MET A 128 -15.58 -7.97 -17.49
N LEU A 129 -16.52 -7.36 -16.76
CA LEU A 129 -17.87 -7.90 -16.67
C LEU A 129 -18.53 -7.86 -18.06
N PRO A 130 -19.15 -8.96 -18.51
CA PRO A 130 -19.81 -8.99 -19.81
C PRO A 130 -20.91 -7.94 -19.83
N ASP A 131 -20.85 -7.06 -20.82
CA ASP A 131 -21.79 -5.96 -20.99
C ASP A 131 -23.19 -6.54 -21.21
N ARG A 132 -24.00 -6.52 -20.14
CA ARG A 132 -25.38 -7.03 -20.13
C ARG A 132 -26.23 -6.36 -21.22
N ARG A 133 -25.86 -5.14 -21.62
CA ARG A 133 -26.53 -4.39 -22.67
C ARG A 133 -26.22 -4.95 -24.04
N LYS A 134 -24.93 -5.17 -24.36
CA LYS A 134 -24.52 -5.84 -25.61
C LYS A 134 -25.12 -7.23 -25.74
N ARG A 135 -25.13 -8.02 -24.65
CA ARG A 135 -25.73 -9.37 -24.65
C ARG A 135 -27.25 -9.36 -24.90
N ARG A 136 -27.94 -8.30 -24.48
CA ARG A 136 -29.37 -8.13 -24.72
C ARG A 136 -29.65 -7.62 -26.14
N GLU A 137 -28.82 -6.73 -26.66
CA GLU A 137 -28.89 -6.26 -28.05
C GLU A 137 -28.63 -7.39 -29.04
N THR A 138 -27.63 -8.25 -28.80
CA THR A 138 -27.40 -9.44 -29.63
C THR A 138 -28.55 -10.43 -29.54
N ALA A 139 -29.10 -10.67 -28.34
CA ALA A 139 -30.21 -11.60 -28.17
C ALA A 139 -31.52 -11.11 -28.81
N LEU A 140 -31.79 -9.80 -28.79
CA LEU A 140 -32.94 -9.21 -29.49
C LEU A 140 -32.76 -9.27 -31.01
N ALA A 141 -31.56 -8.96 -31.51
CA ALA A 141 -31.26 -9.08 -32.93
C ALA A 141 -31.37 -10.53 -33.45
N GLU A 142 -30.90 -11.51 -32.67
CA GLU A 142 -31.05 -12.93 -32.99
C GLU A 142 -32.52 -13.37 -33.01
N ALA A 143 -33.34 -12.86 -32.08
CA ALA A 143 -34.77 -13.17 -32.02
C ALA A 143 -35.56 -12.56 -33.18
N ASP A 144 -35.21 -11.33 -33.61
CA ASP A 144 -35.85 -10.68 -34.77
C ASP A 144 -35.52 -11.42 -36.07
N ILE A 145 -34.25 -11.84 -36.26
CA ILE A 145 -33.84 -12.65 -37.42
C ILE A 145 -34.57 -14.00 -37.44
N GLN A 146 -34.72 -14.66 -36.29
CA GLN A 146 -35.46 -15.94 -36.19
C GLN A 146 -36.93 -15.77 -36.58
N LYS A 147 -37.58 -14.70 -36.15
CA LYS A 147 -38.97 -14.42 -36.55
C LYS A 147 -39.11 -14.21 -38.05
N GLU A 148 -38.20 -13.44 -38.65
CA GLU A 148 -38.25 -13.18 -40.09
C GLU A 148 -38.01 -14.45 -40.91
N ILE A 149 -37.09 -15.32 -40.46
CA ILE A 149 -36.89 -16.65 -41.06
C ILE A 149 -38.14 -17.53 -40.90
N GLU A 150 -38.77 -17.56 -39.72
CA GLU A 150 -39.99 -18.34 -39.49
C GLU A 150 -41.16 -17.86 -40.35
N GLU A 151 -41.31 -16.54 -40.51
CA GLU A 151 -42.34 -15.92 -41.34
C GLU A 151 -42.15 -16.28 -42.83
N GLU A 152 -40.93 -16.16 -43.34
CA GLU A 152 -40.57 -16.56 -44.71
C GLU A 152 -40.78 -18.07 -44.96
N VAL A 153 -40.35 -18.92 -44.02
CA VAL A 153 -40.55 -20.38 -44.11
C VAL A 153 -42.04 -20.74 -44.09
N SER A 154 -42.84 -20.05 -43.26
CA SER A 154 -44.30 -20.22 -43.20
C SER A 154 -44.97 -19.79 -44.51
N ALA A 155 -44.57 -18.65 -45.07
CA ALA A 155 -45.08 -18.14 -46.35
C ALA A 155 -44.76 -19.12 -47.51
N ILE A 156 -43.55 -19.65 -47.55
CA ILE A 156 -43.15 -20.68 -48.53
C ILE A 156 -43.96 -21.96 -48.35
N ARG A 157 -44.20 -22.39 -47.10
CA ARG A 157 -44.99 -23.60 -46.80
C ARG A 157 -46.47 -23.44 -47.20
N MET A 158 -47.06 -22.26 -47.00
CA MET A 158 -48.42 -21.96 -47.46
C MET A 158 -48.50 -21.90 -48.98
N SER A 159 -47.50 -21.30 -49.64
CA SER A 159 -47.41 -21.23 -51.11
C SER A 159 -47.23 -22.60 -51.77
N ARG A 160 -46.50 -23.52 -51.12
CA ARG A 160 -46.30 -24.90 -51.59
C ARG A 160 -47.39 -25.89 -51.15
N SER A 161 -48.47 -25.44 -50.53
CA SER A 161 -49.60 -26.32 -50.21
C SER A 161 -50.23 -26.82 -51.52
N PRO A 162 -50.32 -28.14 -51.75
CA PRO A 162 -50.94 -28.65 -52.97
C PRO A 162 -52.42 -28.29 -52.95
N LYS A 163 -52.87 -27.48 -53.91
CA LYS A 163 -54.30 -27.36 -54.20
C LYS A 163 -54.76 -28.69 -54.78
N TRP A 164 -55.28 -29.56 -53.93
CA TRP A 164 -56.13 -30.66 -54.38
C TRP A 164 -57.51 -30.06 -54.63
N GLU A 165 -57.81 -29.82 -55.90
CA GLU A 165 -59.19 -29.74 -56.42
C GLU A 165 -59.67 -31.14 -56.80
#